data_AF-A0A8W8MCZ3-F1
#
_entry.id   AF-A0A8W8MCZ3-F1
#
_cell.length_a   1.000
_cell.length_b   1.000
_cell.length_c   1.000
_cell.angle_alpha   90.00
_cell.angle_beta   90.00
_cell.angle_gamma   90.00
#
_symmetry.space_group_name_H-M   'P 1'
#
loop_
_entity.id
_entity.type
_entity.pdbx_description
1 polymer ?
#
loop_
_entity_poly.entity_id
_entity_poly.type
_entity_poly.pdbx_seq_one_letter_code
_entity_poly.pdbx_strand_id
1 'polypeptide(L)'
;SPKAFQESANEFQEFFLNFHFSGSDQRLERASVNTIHFKNPPEALQVNPETVDDQNVVCNNTNMDQCGEYCQCTHVIKVATKKVTHIVLLADDGLTKGTSHPVHLHGNRFYVLKYSTGEINETTGFTEGQNPDIQYSPDFRSAQWRNSSWKYGNVPGINIENPPQKDTVMVPFKGYVVIRLLADSPGFWLMHCHLETHMDIGMAVVLQVGEISEQPIIPKDFPKCSNFKGTKSPDKSSPAQKYQNFVQLSNVKATTQVSKAGGSDSYEMSPSSYVTMIVFLVAFFCGIVVFSSILVFKQYVRRRGYRKIDRKDKVLFGNKH
;
A
#
# COMPACT_ATOMS: atom_id res chain seq x y z
N SER A 1 -38.68 3.49 7.47
CA SER A 1 -37.51 2.61 7.70
C SER A 1 -36.89 2.28 6.35
N PRO A 2 -35.60 2.57 6.12
CA PRO A 2 -34.94 2.02 4.95
C PRO A 2 -34.87 0.51 5.16
N LYS A 3 -35.47 -0.25 4.23
CA LYS A 3 -35.39 -1.72 4.24
C LYS A 3 -33.91 -2.10 4.17
N ALA A 4 -33.42 -2.85 5.15
CA ALA A 4 -32.11 -3.49 5.05
C ALA A 4 -32.07 -4.27 3.75
N PHE A 5 -31.17 -3.90 2.86
CA PHE A 5 -30.97 -4.59 1.59
C PHE A 5 -30.19 -5.87 1.90
N GLN A 6 -30.91 -6.91 2.32
CA GLN A 6 -30.36 -8.26 2.48
C GLN A 6 -30.22 -8.86 1.09
N GLU A 7 -29.06 -8.68 0.46
CA GLU A 7 -28.64 -9.56 -0.63
C GLU A 7 -28.47 -10.97 -0.05
N SER A 8 -29.08 -11.95 -0.71
CA SER A 8 -28.99 -13.34 -0.28
C SER A 8 -27.53 -13.81 -0.31
N ALA A 9 -27.16 -14.76 0.56
CA ALA A 9 -25.80 -15.33 0.61
C ALA A 9 -25.31 -15.92 -0.73
N ASN A 10 -26.20 -16.11 -1.71
CA ASN A 10 -25.85 -16.59 -3.05
C ASN A 10 -25.38 -15.47 -4.00
N GLU A 11 -25.71 -14.20 -3.74
CA GLU A 11 -25.43 -13.06 -4.64
C GLU A 11 -24.29 -12.16 -4.14
N PHE A 12 -23.89 -12.31 -2.89
CA PHE A 12 -22.87 -11.49 -2.23
C PHE A 12 -21.56 -12.27 -2.00
N GLN A 13 -20.43 -11.60 -2.18
CA GLN A 13 -19.11 -12.11 -1.81
C GLN A 13 -18.41 -11.12 -0.88
N GLU A 14 -17.79 -11.64 0.18
CA GLU A 14 -17.03 -10.85 1.14
C GLU A 14 -15.64 -11.45 1.30
N PHE A 15 -14.60 -10.61 1.17
CA PHE A 15 -13.21 -11.00 1.38
C PHE A 15 -12.56 -10.05 2.39
N PHE A 16 -11.69 -10.58 3.24
CA PHE A 16 -10.85 -9.80 4.14
C PHE A 16 -9.39 -9.94 3.69
N LEU A 17 -8.74 -8.82 3.38
CA LEU A 17 -7.37 -8.76 2.90
C LEU A 17 -6.56 -7.84 3.81
N ASN A 18 -5.68 -8.42 4.60
CA ASN A 18 -4.82 -7.71 5.54
C ASN A 18 -3.44 -7.45 4.94
N PHE A 19 -3.21 -6.22 4.53
CA PHE A 19 -1.94 -5.71 4.02
C PHE A 19 -1.07 -5.34 5.21
N HIS A 20 -0.11 -6.18 5.55
CA HIS A 20 0.67 -6.02 6.77
C HIS A 20 2.08 -6.59 6.62
N PHE A 21 2.91 -6.36 7.64
CA PHE A 21 4.19 -7.03 7.77
C PHE A 21 4.03 -8.26 8.66
N SER A 22 4.41 -9.42 8.13
CA SER A 22 4.40 -10.68 8.88
C SER A 22 5.83 -11.15 9.14
N GLY A 23 6.15 -11.52 10.38
CA GLY A 23 7.49 -11.89 10.83
C GLY A 23 7.60 -12.01 12.35
N SER A 24 8.27 -13.03 12.87
CA SER A 24 8.61 -13.22 14.29
C SER A 24 9.92 -12.54 14.67
N ASP A 25 10.75 -12.22 13.67
CA ASP A 25 11.92 -11.35 13.82
C ASP A 25 11.64 -10.01 13.14
N GLN A 26 11.69 -8.91 13.91
CA GLN A 26 11.55 -7.54 13.41
C GLN A 26 12.57 -7.20 12.30
N ARG A 27 13.68 -7.93 12.20
CA ARG A 27 14.67 -7.78 11.11
C ARG A 27 14.29 -8.50 9.81
N LEU A 28 13.25 -9.33 9.85
CA LEU A 28 12.78 -10.16 8.74
C LEU A 28 11.29 -9.95 8.45
N GLU A 29 10.72 -8.83 8.89
CA GLU A 29 9.34 -8.43 8.53
C GLU A 29 9.16 -8.48 7.01
N ARG A 30 8.30 -9.38 6.55
CA ARG A 30 7.97 -9.53 5.13
C ARG A 30 6.63 -8.91 4.89
N ALA A 31 6.58 -8.02 3.90
CA ALA A 31 5.31 -7.49 3.46
C ALA A 31 4.47 -8.61 2.85
N SER A 32 3.21 -8.66 3.24
CA SER A 32 2.32 -9.76 2.92
C SER A 32 0.88 -9.29 2.82
N VAL A 33 0.05 -10.13 2.19
CA VAL A 33 -1.40 -10.03 2.28
C VAL A 33 -1.89 -11.31 2.91
N ASN A 34 -2.56 -11.22 4.07
CA ASN A 34 -2.99 -12.40 4.83
C ASN A 34 -1.83 -13.35 5.16
N THR A 35 -0.66 -12.81 5.54
CA THR A 35 0.52 -13.62 5.92
C THR A 35 1.10 -14.45 4.76
N ILE A 36 0.65 -14.16 3.53
CA ILE A 36 1.22 -14.71 2.30
C ILE A 36 2.13 -13.65 1.68
N HIS A 37 3.42 -13.98 1.60
CA HIS A 37 4.42 -13.16 0.92
C HIS A 37 4.37 -13.49 -0.58
N PHE A 38 3.88 -12.53 -1.36
CA PHE A 38 3.68 -12.70 -2.78
C PHE A 38 4.99 -13.00 -3.52
N LYS A 39 5.00 -14.10 -4.26
CA LYS A 39 6.03 -14.40 -5.27
C LYS A 39 5.41 -14.29 -6.64
N ASN A 40 6.08 -13.56 -7.51
CA ASN A 40 5.71 -13.51 -8.92
C ASN A 40 5.65 -14.94 -9.48
N PRO A 41 4.56 -15.29 -10.18
CA PRO A 41 4.50 -16.56 -10.85
C PRO A 41 5.59 -16.60 -11.93
N PRO A 42 6.08 -17.80 -12.26
CA PRO A 42 7.12 -17.96 -13.27
C PRO A 42 6.69 -17.52 -14.67
N GLU A 43 5.38 -17.45 -14.89
CA GLU A 43 4.72 -17.14 -16.15
C GLU A 43 3.54 -16.22 -15.84
N ALA A 44 3.21 -15.32 -16.77
CA ALA A 44 2.09 -14.42 -16.59
C ALA A 44 0.76 -15.21 -16.58
N LEU A 45 -0.01 -15.13 -15.49
CA LEU A 45 -1.29 -15.83 -15.34
C LEU A 45 -2.28 -15.52 -16.45
N GLN A 46 -2.25 -14.29 -17.00
CA GLN A 46 -3.12 -13.90 -18.11
C GLN A 46 -2.83 -14.65 -19.42
N VAL A 47 -1.59 -15.15 -19.59
CA VAL A 47 -1.14 -15.86 -20.79
C VAL A 47 -1.19 -17.38 -20.60
N ASN A 48 -0.88 -17.83 -19.38
CA ASN A 48 -0.86 -19.23 -18.99
C ASN A 48 -1.75 -19.42 -17.74
N PRO A 49 -3.08 -19.37 -17.90
CA PRO A 49 -4.03 -19.39 -16.79
C PRO A 49 -4.02 -20.72 -16.02
N GLU A 50 -3.59 -21.82 -16.66
CA GLU A 50 -3.41 -23.14 -16.03
C GLU A 50 -2.38 -23.12 -14.88
N THR A 51 -1.48 -22.13 -14.84
CA THR A 51 -0.54 -21.96 -13.73
C THR A 51 -1.27 -21.74 -12.39
N VAL A 52 -2.53 -21.31 -12.41
CA VAL A 52 -3.35 -21.16 -11.20
C VAL A 52 -3.62 -22.49 -10.50
N ASP A 53 -3.66 -23.58 -11.26
CA ASP A 53 -3.93 -24.92 -10.73
C ASP A 53 -2.65 -25.58 -10.17
N ASP A 54 -1.47 -24.99 -10.38
CA ASP A 54 -0.21 -25.47 -9.81
C ASP A 54 -0.08 -25.07 -8.34
N GLN A 55 -0.37 -26.03 -7.46
CA GLN A 55 -0.27 -25.88 -6.01
C GLN A 55 1.15 -25.60 -5.50
N ASN A 56 2.20 -25.76 -6.33
CA ASN A 56 3.57 -25.37 -5.97
C ASN A 56 3.83 -23.88 -6.24
N VAL A 57 2.99 -23.24 -7.05
CA VAL A 57 3.13 -21.84 -7.46
C VAL A 57 2.12 -20.95 -6.74
N VAL A 58 0.85 -21.34 -6.75
CA VAL A 58 -0.26 -20.54 -6.21
C VAL A 58 -0.59 -20.97 -4.79
N CYS A 59 -0.84 -20.01 -3.90
CA CYS A 59 -1.46 -20.30 -2.61
C CYS A 59 -2.96 -20.09 -2.63
N ASN A 60 -3.68 -21.12 -2.19
CA ASN A 60 -5.11 -21.17 -2.05
C ASN A 60 -5.48 -21.87 -0.72
N ASN A 61 -6.77 -21.93 -0.38
CA ASN A 61 -7.21 -22.52 0.89
C ASN A 61 -6.82 -24.00 1.09
N THR A 62 -6.37 -24.72 0.05
CA THR A 62 -6.04 -26.16 0.12
C THR A 62 -4.57 -26.46 0.39
N ASN A 63 -3.65 -25.55 0.04
CA ASN A 63 -2.21 -25.74 0.29
C ASN A 63 -1.65 -24.80 1.38
N MET A 64 -2.49 -23.93 1.92
CA MET A 64 -2.14 -23.05 3.04
C MET A 64 -1.74 -23.82 4.31
N ASP A 65 -2.22 -25.05 4.49
CA ASP A 65 -1.83 -25.94 5.60
C ASP A 65 -0.40 -26.49 5.47
N GLN A 66 0.15 -26.50 4.25
CA GLN A 66 1.54 -26.91 3.98
C GLN A 66 2.53 -25.76 4.20
N CYS A 67 2.01 -24.53 4.30
CA CYS A 67 2.81 -23.38 4.66
C CYS A 67 3.05 -23.38 6.17
N GLY A 68 4.31 -23.34 6.58
CA GLY A 68 4.68 -23.13 7.98
C GLY A 68 4.32 -21.72 8.46
N GLU A 69 5.15 -21.16 9.34
CA GLU A 69 4.97 -19.80 9.86
C GLU A 69 4.90 -18.72 8.75
N TYR A 70 5.51 -19.00 7.59
CA TYR A 70 5.55 -18.10 6.43
C TYR A 70 5.21 -18.83 5.13
N CYS A 71 4.34 -18.23 4.32
CA CYS A 71 3.94 -18.75 3.02
C CYS A 71 4.54 -17.86 1.91
N GLN A 72 5.25 -18.45 0.94
CA GLN A 72 5.87 -17.73 -0.17
C GLN A 72 5.43 -18.32 -1.51
N CYS A 73 4.56 -17.61 -2.21
CA CYS A 73 3.84 -18.13 -3.38
C CYS A 73 3.03 -17.00 -4.04
N THR A 74 2.45 -17.30 -5.20
CA THR A 74 1.51 -16.39 -5.88
C THR A 74 0.15 -16.47 -5.18
N HIS A 75 -0.21 -15.43 -4.42
CA HIS A 75 -1.51 -15.34 -3.76
C HIS A 75 -2.60 -15.02 -4.79
N VAL A 76 -3.55 -15.93 -5.01
CA VAL A 76 -4.66 -15.74 -5.94
C VAL A 76 -5.99 -15.96 -5.22
N ILE A 77 -6.92 -15.01 -5.35
CA ILE A 77 -8.29 -15.15 -4.87
C ILE A 77 -9.27 -15.11 -6.04
N LYS A 78 -10.30 -15.97 -6.00
CA LYS A 78 -11.32 -16.06 -7.05
C LYS A 78 -12.53 -15.17 -6.71
N VAL A 79 -12.84 -14.25 -7.61
CA VAL A 79 -13.99 -13.34 -7.54
C VAL A 79 -14.97 -13.73 -8.65
N ALA A 80 -16.23 -13.97 -8.30
CA ALA A 80 -17.21 -14.37 -9.30
C ALA A 80 -17.68 -13.13 -10.08
N THR A 81 -17.91 -13.30 -11.38
CA THR A 81 -18.54 -12.28 -12.20
C THR A 81 -20.01 -12.10 -11.77
N LYS A 82 -20.54 -10.89 -11.97
CA LYS A 82 -21.98 -10.57 -11.76
C LYS A 82 -22.49 -10.73 -10.32
N LYS A 83 -21.59 -10.87 -9.33
CA LYS A 83 -21.92 -10.82 -7.90
C LYS A 83 -21.53 -9.47 -7.30
N VAL A 84 -22.21 -9.07 -6.24
CA VAL A 84 -21.77 -7.92 -5.45
C VAL A 84 -20.62 -8.38 -4.57
N THR A 85 -19.42 -7.86 -4.83
CA THR A 85 -18.21 -8.22 -4.07
C THR A 85 -17.79 -7.06 -3.18
N HIS A 86 -17.77 -7.29 -1.87
CA HIS A 86 -17.10 -6.41 -0.92
C HIS A 86 -15.74 -7.00 -0.57
N ILE A 87 -14.74 -6.12 -0.53
CA ILE A 87 -13.42 -6.45 -0.04
C ILE A 87 -13.14 -5.50 1.13
N VAL A 88 -12.89 -6.07 2.30
CA VAL A 88 -12.49 -5.36 3.51
C VAL A 88 -10.96 -5.35 3.53
N LEU A 89 -10.40 -4.20 3.18
CA LEU A 89 -8.95 -3.97 3.22
C LEU A 89 -8.56 -3.59 4.64
N LEU A 90 -7.58 -4.29 5.20
CA LEU A 90 -7.08 -4.11 6.56
C LEU A 90 -5.58 -3.77 6.53
N ALA A 91 -5.10 -3.10 7.57
CA ALA A 91 -3.67 -2.88 7.78
C ALA A 91 -3.32 -2.98 9.28
N ASP A 92 -3.22 -4.21 9.80
CA ASP A 92 -2.84 -4.47 11.19
C ASP A 92 -1.88 -5.67 11.27
N ASP A 93 -0.71 -5.45 11.85
CA ASP A 93 0.35 -6.43 12.12
C ASP A 93 0.47 -6.75 13.62
N GLY A 94 -0.43 -6.22 14.45
CA GLY A 94 -0.40 -6.36 15.91
C GLY A 94 0.69 -5.53 16.59
N LEU A 95 1.44 -4.72 15.85
CA LEU A 95 2.52 -3.90 16.40
C LEU A 95 1.99 -2.61 17.02
N THR A 96 2.81 -1.95 17.84
CA THR A 96 2.46 -0.64 18.44
C THR A 96 2.66 0.52 17.46
N LYS A 97 3.50 0.31 16.44
CA LYS A 97 3.77 1.25 15.35
C LYS A 97 3.63 0.51 14.05
N GLY A 98 3.06 1.16 13.06
CA GLY A 98 2.98 0.63 11.71
C GLY A 98 2.65 1.72 10.71
N THR A 99 2.41 1.31 9.48
CA THR A 99 2.28 2.20 8.33
C THR A 99 0.92 2.00 7.67
N SER A 100 0.35 3.08 7.15
CA SER A 100 -0.86 2.99 6.30
C SER A 100 -0.46 2.58 4.88
N HIS A 101 -1.28 1.77 4.23
CA HIS A 101 -0.94 1.21 2.92
C HIS A 101 -1.83 1.78 1.80
N PRO A 102 -1.29 2.46 0.78
CA PRO A 102 -2.04 2.80 -0.42
C PRO A 102 -2.30 1.53 -1.21
N VAL A 103 -3.49 0.95 -1.15
CA VAL A 103 -3.82 -0.27 -1.90
C VAL A 103 -4.39 0.13 -3.26
N HIS A 104 -3.77 -0.36 -4.32
CA HIS A 104 -4.16 -0.16 -5.71
C HIS A 104 -4.66 -1.47 -6.33
N LEU A 105 -5.67 -1.39 -7.20
CA LEU A 105 -6.21 -2.52 -7.98
C LEU A 105 -6.12 -2.24 -9.48
N HIS A 106 -5.56 -3.21 -10.21
CA HIS A 106 -5.45 -3.16 -11.66
C HIS A 106 -6.78 -3.51 -12.34
N GLY A 107 -6.98 -3.01 -13.56
CA GLY A 107 -8.07 -3.38 -14.48
C GLY A 107 -9.49 -3.03 -14.05
N ASN A 108 -9.69 -2.64 -12.79
CA ASN A 108 -11.00 -2.42 -12.20
C ASN A 108 -11.00 -1.11 -11.41
N ARG A 109 -12.20 -0.58 -11.21
CA ARG A 109 -12.45 0.48 -10.23
C ARG A 109 -13.35 -0.07 -9.13
N PHE A 110 -13.24 0.50 -7.95
CA PHE A 110 -14.07 0.14 -6.81
C PHE A 110 -14.69 1.39 -6.17
N TYR A 111 -15.80 1.17 -5.48
CA TYR A 111 -16.46 2.20 -4.68
C TYR A 111 -15.98 2.10 -3.23
N VAL A 112 -15.52 3.19 -2.65
CA VAL A 112 -15.13 3.22 -1.23
C VAL A 112 -16.38 3.46 -0.39
N LEU A 113 -16.84 2.43 0.32
CA LEU A 113 -18.11 2.47 1.03
C LEU A 113 -17.97 2.90 2.49
N LYS A 114 -16.88 2.51 3.15
CA LYS A 114 -16.62 2.84 4.55
C LYS A 114 -15.13 2.91 4.82
N TYR A 115 -14.75 3.80 5.73
CA TYR A 115 -13.39 3.96 6.25
C TYR A 115 -13.48 4.00 7.78
N SER A 116 -12.60 3.28 8.46
CA SER A 116 -12.53 3.25 9.92
C SER A 116 -11.09 3.10 10.38
N THR A 117 -10.72 3.77 11.46
CA THR A 117 -9.38 3.69 12.06
C THR A 117 -9.38 2.72 13.25
N GLY A 118 -8.20 2.34 13.74
CA GLY A 118 -8.11 1.74 15.07
C GLY A 118 -8.51 2.71 16.19
N GLU A 119 -8.37 2.28 17.43
CA GLU A 119 -8.61 3.12 18.60
C GLU A 119 -7.57 4.24 18.67
N ILE A 120 -8.05 5.49 18.64
CA ILE A 120 -7.22 6.68 18.68
C ILE A 120 -7.04 7.09 20.13
N ASN A 121 -5.78 7.32 20.53
CA ASN A 121 -5.48 7.97 21.79
C ASN A 121 -5.81 9.46 21.69
N GLU A 122 -6.80 9.92 22.45
CA GLU A 122 -7.29 11.30 22.40
C GLU A 122 -6.22 12.35 22.78
N THR A 123 -5.22 11.97 23.56
CA THR A 123 -4.14 12.87 23.98
C THR A 123 -3.07 13.02 22.90
N THR A 124 -2.70 11.92 22.24
CA THR A 124 -1.59 11.92 21.27
C THR A 124 -2.07 12.08 19.82
N GLY A 125 -3.34 11.78 19.54
CA GLY A 125 -3.92 11.73 18.20
C GLY A 125 -3.46 10.54 17.36
N PHE A 126 -2.68 9.61 17.93
CA PHE A 126 -2.19 8.43 17.24
C PHE A 126 -3.11 7.22 17.48
N THR A 127 -3.15 6.33 16.49
CA THR A 127 -3.82 5.03 16.62
C THR A 127 -2.97 4.10 17.46
N GLU A 128 -3.48 3.67 18.62
CA GLU A 128 -2.76 2.80 19.57
C GLU A 128 -3.42 1.42 19.70
N GLY A 129 -4.76 1.35 19.66
CA GLY A 129 -5.50 0.09 19.76
C GLY A 129 -6.00 -0.43 18.42
N GLN A 130 -6.31 -1.73 18.37
CA GLN A 130 -6.91 -2.36 17.20
C GLN A 130 -8.33 -1.85 16.97
N ASN A 131 -8.78 -1.85 15.72
CA ASN A 131 -10.17 -1.50 15.43
C ASN A 131 -11.15 -2.48 16.11
N PRO A 132 -12.20 -1.99 16.80
CA PRO A 132 -13.14 -2.82 17.57
C PRO A 132 -14.10 -3.63 16.70
N ASP A 133 -14.23 -3.32 15.41
CA ASP A 133 -15.14 -3.99 14.48
C ASP A 133 -14.54 -5.30 13.94
N ILE A 134 -13.22 -5.46 14.00
CA ILE A 134 -12.49 -6.58 13.40
C ILE A 134 -12.02 -7.56 14.48
N GLN A 135 -12.07 -8.84 14.14
CA GLN A 135 -11.47 -9.93 14.89
C GLN A 135 -10.46 -10.65 13.99
N TYR A 136 -9.20 -10.68 14.40
CA TYR A 136 -8.11 -11.36 13.70
C TYR A 136 -7.86 -12.76 14.26
N SER A 137 -7.33 -13.66 13.43
CA SER A 137 -6.64 -14.86 13.94
C SER A 137 -5.32 -14.48 14.62
N PRO A 138 -4.77 -15.33 15.52
CA PRO A 138 -3.52 -15.03 16.23
C PRO A 138 -2.32 -14.71 15.33
N ASP A 139 -2.32 -15.22 14.10
CA ASP A 139 -1.28 -15.04 13.08
C ASP A 139 -1.59 -13.95 12.05
N PHE A 140 -2.68 -13.17 12.25
CA PHE A 140 -3.15 -12.10 11.36
C PHE A 140 -3.42 -12.50 9.90
N ARG A 141 -3.43 -13.82 9.62
CA ARG A 141 -3.69 -14.43 8.31
C ARG A 141 -5.15 -14.34 7.90
N SER A 142 -6.05 -14.34 8.88
CA SER A 142 -7.49 -14.25 8.64
C SER A 142 -8.13 -13.21 9.55
N ALA A 143 -9.22 -12.63 9.07
CA ALA A 143 -10.00 -11.67 9.81
C ALA A 143 -11.48 -11.83 9.49
N GLN A 144 -12.32 -11.39 10.41
CA GLN A 144 -13.76 -11.34 10.25
C GLN A 144 -14.35 -10.17 11.03
N TRP A 145 -15.59 -9.79 10.71
CA TRP A 145 -16.37 -8.90 11.55
C TRP A 145 -16.52 -9.50 12.95
N ARG A 146 -16.22 -8.72 14.00
CA ARG A 146 -16.44 -9.10 15.39
C ARG A 146 -17.93 -9.33 15.67
N ASN A 147 -18.79 -8.55 15.01
CA ASN A 147 -20.23 -8.78 15.00
C ASN A 147 -20.64 -9.58 13.75
N SER A 148 -21.05 -10.83 13.94
CA SER A 148 -21.44 -11.73 12.85
C SER A 148 -22.66 -11.25 12.05
N SER A 149 -23.49 -10.37 12.60
CA SER A 149 -24.64 -9.77 11.89
C SER A 149 -24.23 -8.79 10.78
N TRP A 150 -22.98 -8.33 10.75
CA TRP A 150 -22.49 -7.36 9.77
C TRP A 150 -22.05 -7.98 8.45
N LYS A 151 -22.00 -9.32 8.39
CA LYS A 151 -21.72 -10.06 7.16
C LYS A 151 -22.69 -9.67 6.04
N TYR A 152 -22.23 -9.83 4.81
CA TYR A 152 -23.02 -9.62 3.60
C TYR A 152 -23.52 -8.18 3.43
N GLY A 153 -22.63 -7.21 3.71
CA GLY A 153 -22.90 -5.79 3.46
C GLY A 153 -23.76 -5.10 4.53
N ASN A 154 -24.07 -5.77 5.65
CA ASN A 154 -24.85 -5.23 6.76
C ASN A 154 -24.01 -4.39 7.75
N VAL A 155 -22.85 -3.90 7.31
CA VAL A 155 -21.94 -3.10 8.14
C VAL A 155 -22.57 -1.72 8.42
N PRO A 156 -22.68 -1.28 9.69
CA PRO A 156 -23.29 -0.01 10.03
C PRO A 156 -22.53 1.19 9.45
N GLY A 157 -23.27 2.20 8.99
CA GLY A 157 -22.69 3.46 8.50
C GLY A 157 -21.91 3.32 7.19
N ILE A 158 -22.25 2.34 6.36
CA ILE A 158 -21.75 2.19 5.01
C ILE A 158 -22.43 3.20 4.07
N ASN A 159 -21.67 3.88 3.21
CA ASN A 159 -22.20 4.81 2.21
C ASN A 159 -22.53 4.06 0.91
N ILE A 160 -23.82 3.86 0.66
CA ILE A 160 -24.34 3.23 -0.57
C ILE A 160 -25.05 4.21 -1.51
N GLU A 161 -25.24 5.46 -1.08
CA GLU A 161 -25.98 6.46 -1.87
C GLU A 161 -25.06 7.16 -2.88
N ASN A 162 -23.86 7.58 -2.44
CA ASN A 162 -22.91 8.25 -3.31
C ASN A 162 -21.45 7.98 -2.86
N PRO A 163 -20.98 6.72 -2.95
CA PRO A 163 -19.59 6.41 -2.63
C PRO A 163 -18.64 6.89 -3.73
N PRO A 164 -17.45 7.41 -3.38
CA PRO A 164 -16.45 7.77 -4.38
C PRO A 164 -15.89 6.53 -5.07
N GLN A 165 -15.78 6.60 -6.40
CA GLN A 165 -15.14 5.58 -7.21
C GLN A 165 -13.63 5.85 -7.31
N LYS A 166 -12.79 4.84 -7.04
CA LYS A 166 -11.33 4.92 -7.04
C LYS A 166 -10.70 3.63 -7.59
N ASP A 167 -9.42 3.69 -7.91
CA ASP A 167 -8.55 2.52 -8.16
C ASP A 167 -7.53 2.30 -7.04
N THR A 168 -7.37 3.30 -6.17
CA THR A 168 -6.39 3.33 -5.09
C THR A 168 -7.00 3.95 -3.84
N VAL A 169 -6.75 3.35 -2.67
CA VAL A 169 -7.23 3.86 -1.39
C VAL A 169 -6.21 3.67 -0.28
N MET A 170 -6.07 4.67 0.60
CA MET A 170 -5.24 4.56 1.79
C MET A 170 -5.96 3.69 2.83
N VAL A 171 -5.37 2.55 3.18
CA VAL A 171 -5.82 1.70 4.27
C VAL A 171 -5.12 2.14 5.55
N PRO A 172 -5.86 2.61 6.57
CA PRO A 172 -5.26 3.16 7.78
C PRO A 172 -4.64 2.07 8.63
N PHE A 173 -3.50 2.38 9.25
CA PHE A 173 -2.90 1.53 10.28
C PHE A 173 -3.90 1.21 11.40
N LYS A 174 -4.00 -0.07 11.77
CA LYS A 174 -4.98 -0.69 12.68
C LYS A 174 -6.45 -0.46 12.33
N GLY A 175 -6.74 -0.04 11.10
CA GLY A 175 -8.09 0.21 10.65
C GLY A 175 -8.44 -0.58 9.39
N TYR A 176 -9.53 -0.17 8.76
CA TYR A 176 -10.06 -0.84 7.57
C TYR A 176 -10.73 0.11 6.59
N VAL A 177 -10.86 -0.38 5.35
CA VAL A 177 -11.66 0.22 4.29
C VAL A 177 -12.55 -0.85 3.68
N VAL A 178 -13.85 -0.61 3.60
CA VAL A 178 -14.78 -1.46 2.85
C VAL A 178 -14.89 -0.91 1.43
N ILE A 179 -14.44 -1.69 0.45
CA ILE A 179 -14.61 -1.37 -0.97
C ILE A 179 -15.62 -2.32 -1.61
N ARG A 180 -16.38 -1.81 -2.59
CA ARG A 180 -17.24 -2.62 -3.46
C ARG A 180 -16.65 -2.66 -4.86
N LEU A 181 -16.34 -3.88 -5.31
CA LEU A 181 -15.80 -4.14 -6.63
C LEU A 181 -16.94 -4.40 -7.63
N LEU A 182 -16.84 -3.78 -8.80
CA LEU A 182 -17.62 -4.18 -9.96
C LEU A 182 -16.78 -5.20 -10.75
N ALA A 183 -17.01 -6.49 -10.49
CA ALA A 183 -16.25 -7.59 -11.10
C ALA A 183 -16.78 -7.92 -12.51
N ASP A 184 -16.75 -6.95 -13.42
CA ASP A 184 -17.28 -7.04 -14.78
C ASP A 184 -16.22 -7.30 -15.87
N SER A 185 -14.95 -7.38 -15.45
CA SER A 185 -13.80 -7.54 -16.33
C SER A 185 -13.08 -8.86 -16.03
N PRO A 186 -13.45 -10.00 -16.66
CA PRO A 186 -12.82 -11.29 -16.41
C PRO A 186 -11.33 -11.29 -16.74
N GLY A 187 -10.50 -11.85 -15.85
CA GLY A 187 -9.04 -11.83 -15.98
C GLY A 187 -8.31 -11.94 -14.64
N PHE A 188 -6.99 -11.74 -14.68
CA PHE A 188 -6.13 -11.72 -13.50
C PHE A 188 -5.66 -10.31 -13.20
N TRP A 189 -6.09 -9.76 -12.08
CA TRP A 189 -5.84 -8.37 -11.71
C TRP A 189 -5.01 -8.27 -10.44
N LEU A 190 -3.84 -7.64 -10.55
CA LEU A 190 -2.99 -7.42 -9.39
C LEU A 190 -3.60 -6.36 -8.46
N MET A 191 -3.72 -6.69 -7.19
CA MET A 191 -3.98 -5.75 -6.11
C MET A 191 -2.75 -5.72 -5.20
N HIS A 192 -2.19 -4.53 -4.98
CA HIS A 192 -0.95 -4.41 -4.22
C HIS A 192 -0.87 -3.10 -3.47
N CYS A 193 0.02 -3.05 -2.48
CA CYS A 193 0.44 -1.78 -1.91
C CYS A 193 1.23 -0.99 -2.96
N HIS A 194 0.85 0.26 -3.19
CA HIS A 194 1.43 1.16 -4.18
C HIS A 194 2.67 1.91 -3.64
N LEU A 195 3.21 1.45 -2.51
CA LEU A 195 4.59 1.73 -2.12
C LEU A 195 5.46 0.66 -2.79
N GLU A 196 6.28 1.08 -3.74
CA GLU A 196 7.08 0.18 -4.59
C GLU A 196 7.84 -0.86 -3.78
N THR A 197 8.50 -0.44 -2.69
CA THR A 197 9.24 -1.35 -1.81
C THR A 197 8.34 -2.39 -1.16
N HIS A 198 7.11 -2.04 -0.76
CA HIS A 198 6.19 -3.00 -0.13
C HIS A 198 5.67 -4.01 -1.17
N MET A 199 5.38 -3.56 -2.39
CA MET A 199 5.02 -4.44 -3.50
C MET A 199 6.16 -5.42 -3.82
N ASP A 200 7.38 -4.91 -4.01
CA ASP A 200 8.56 -5.70 -4.40
C ASP A 200 8.90 -6.76 -3.35
N ILE A 201 8.71 -6.45 -2.07
CA ILE A 201 8.89 -7.39 -0.97
C ILE A 201 7.61 -8.17 -0.62
N GLY A 202 6.63 -8.25 -1.52
CA GLY A 202 5.58 -9.28 -1.49
C GLY A 202 4.18 -8.85 -1.00
N MET A 203 3.90 -7.55 -0.86
CA MET A 203 2.58 -7.06 -0.44
C MET A 203 1.59 -6.96 -1.62
N ALA A 204 1.24 -8.13 -2.16
CA ALA A 204 0.33 -8.22 -3.30
C ALA A 204 -0.56 -9.48 -3.26
N VAL A 205 -1.65 -9.42 -4.01
CA VAL A 205 -2.59 -10.52 -4.26
C VAL A 205 -3.17 -10.34 -5.66
N VAL A 206 -3.44 -11.45 -6.35
CA VAL A 206 -4.10 -11.45 -7.64
C VAL A 206 -5.57 -11.79 -7.47
N LEU A 207 -6.45 -10.99 -8.05
CA LEU A 207 -7.88 -11.27 -8.18
C LEU A 207 -8.10 -11.97 -9.52
N GLN A 208 -8.45 -13.25 -9.49
CA GLN A 208 -9.03 -13.93 -10.63
C GLN A 208 -10.52 -13.59 -10.71
N VAL A 209 -10.89 -12.70 -11.63
CA VAL A 209 -12.29 -12.36 -11.89
C VAL A 209 -12.84 -13.32 -12.94
N GLY A 210 -13.90 -14.05 -12.58
CA GLY A 210 -14.58 -15.00 -13.47
C GLY A 210 -13.84 -16.32 -13.71
N GLU A 211 -14.43 -17.12 -14.58
CA GLU A 211 -13.82 -18.35 -15.09
C GLU A 211 -12.80 -18.04 -16.21
N ILE A 212 -11.84 -18.94 -16.41
CA ILE A 212 -10.84 -18.81 -17.49
C ILE A 212 -11.53 -18.73 -18.87
N SER A 213 -12.68 -19.41 -19.04
CA SER A 213 -13.48 -19.37 -20.26
C SER A 213 -14.19 -18.03 -20.51
N GLU A 214 -14.33 -17.17 -19.50
CA GLU A 214 -14.90 -15.82 -19.62
C GLU A 214 -13.83 -14.78 -20.00
N GLN A 215 -12.54 -15.14 -19.97
CA GLN A 215 -11.43 -14.23 -20.25
C GLN A 215 -11.33 -13.90 -21.74
N PRO A 216 -10.79 -12.71 -22.09
CA PRO A 216 -10.54 -12.37 -23.49
C PRO A 216 -9.57 -13.37 -24.13
N ILE A 217 -9.81 -13.68 -25.41
CA ILE A 217 -8.95 -14.58 -26.17
C ILE A 217 -7.57 -13.94 -26.31
N ILE A 218 -6.54 -14.67 -25.86
CA ILE A 218 -5.15 -14.27 -26.01
C ILE A 218 -4.82 -14.20 -27.52
N PRO A 219 -4.24 -13.10 -28.03
CA PRO A 219 -3.82 -13.02 -29.42
C PRO A 219 -2.90 -14.20 -29.80
N LYS A 220 -3.07 -14.75 -31.01
CA LYS A 220 -2.36 -15.97 -31.46
C LYS A 220 -0.82 -15.85 -31.33
N ASP A 221 -0.30 -14.65 -31.57
CA ASP A 221 1.14 -14.36 -31.54
C ASP A 221 1.58 -13.66 -30.24
N PHE A 222 0.78 -13.73 -29.17
CA PHE A 222 1.16 -13.13 -27.89
C PHE A 222 2.38 -13.86 -27.30
N PRO A 223 3.46 -13.16 -26.93
CA PRO A 223 4.65 -13.80 -26.38
C PRO A 223 4.33 -14.59 -25.12
N LYS A 224 4.74 -15.85 -25.11
CA LYS A 224 4.73 -16.67 -23.89
C LYS A 224 6.12 -16.65 -23.27
N CYS A 225 6.18 -16.38 -21.98
CA CYS A 225 7.39 -16.54 -21.18
C CYS A 225 7.23 -17.78 -20.32
N SER A 226 8.31 -18.54 -20.18
CA SER A 226 8.39 -19.67 -19.25
C SER A 226 9.50 -19.45 -18.24
N ASN A 227 9.45 -20.21 -17.15
CA ASN A 227 10.55 -20.30 -16.20
C ASN A 227 11.89 -20.53 -16.93
N PHE A 228 12.92 -19.73 -16.61
CA PHE A 228 14.28 -19.98 -17.10
C PHE A 228 14.83 -21.22 -16.36
N LYS A 229 14.55 -22.40 -16.91
CA LYS A 229 15.23 -23.65 -16.51
C LYS A 229 16.61 -23.59 -17.15
N GLY A 230 17.61 -23.11 -16.42
CA GLY A 230 18.99 -22.88 -16.90
C GLY A 230 19.76 -24.14 -17.33
N THR A 231 19.19 -24.97 -18.20
CA THR A 231 19.81 -26.18 -18.75
C THR A 231 20.72 -25.88 -19.94
N LYS A 232 20.67 -24.66 -20.49
CA LYS A 232 21.68 -24.15 -21.40
C LYS A 232 22.61 -23.24 -20.60
N SER A 233 23.84 -23.70 -20.39
CA SER A 233 24.96 -22.84 -20.00
C SER A 233 24.90 -21.57 -20.85
N PRO A 234 24.99 -20.36 -20.26
CA PRO A 234 24.87 -19.12 -21.03
C PRO A 234 25.87 -19.18 -22.17
N ASP A 235 25.38 -19.01 -23.40
CA ASP A 235 26.24 -18.86 -24.55
C ASP A 235 27.19 -17.69 -24.27
N LYS A 236 28.50 -17.93 -24.42
CA LYS A 236 29.56 -17.01 -23.98
C LYS A 236 29.57 -15.68 -24.76
N SER A 237 28.64 -15.53 -25.68
CA SER A 237 28.45 -14.39 -26.58
C SER A 237 27.35 -13.41 -26.12
N SER A 238 26.56 -13.74 -25.09
CA SER A 238 25.45 -12.91 -24.63
C SER A 238 25.91 -11.62 -23.92
N PRO A 239 25.31 -10.45 -24.22
CA PRO A 239 25.58 -9.19 -23.51
C PRO A 239 25.39 -9.26 -21.99
N ALA A 240 24.60 -10.23 -21.49
CA ALA A 240 24.38 -10.44 -20.06
C ALA A 240 25.66 -10.87 -19.31
N GLN A 241 26.60 -11.53 -20.00
CA GLN A 241 27.88 -11.92 -19.39
C GLN A 241 28.85 -10.73 -19.27
N LYS A 242 28.67 -9.70 -20.11
CA LYS A 242 29.43 -8.44 -20.03
C LYS A 242 29.13 -7.67 -18.73
N TYR A 243 27.92 -7.82 -18.19
CA TYR A 243 27.52 -7.25 -16.90
C TYR A 243 28.01 -8.07 -15.69
N GLN A 244 28.19 -9.40 -15.82
CA GLN A 244 28.77 -10.21 -14.73
C GLN A 244 30.26 -9.95 -14.52
N ASN A 245 30.99 -9.54 -15.55
CA ASN A 245 32.40 -9.15 -15.42
C ASN A 245 32.59 -7.81 -14.68
N PHE A 246 31.55 -6.97 -14.59
CA PHE A 246 31.59 -5.76 -13.75
C PHE A 246 31.38 -6.08 -12.26
N VAL A 247 30.59 -7.11 -11.93
CA VAL A 247 30.35 -7.55 -10.54
C VAL A 247 31.47 -8.48 -10.03
N GLN A 248 32.21 -9.17 -10.90
CA GLN A 248 33.37 -9.97 -10.46
C GLN A 248 34.61 -9.16 -10.10
N LEU A 249 34.70 -7.87 -10.47
CA LEU A 249 35.80 -7.00 -10.02
C LEU A 249 35.65 -6.53 -8.56
N SER A 250 34.51 -6.79 -7.90
CA SER A 250 34.35 -6.52 -6.46
C SER A 250 34.67 -7.71 -5.55
N ASN A 251 35.01 -8.88 -6.11
CA ASN A 251 35.48 -10.04 -5.32
C ASN A 251 37.00 -10.01 -5.14
N VAL A 252 37.51 -8.94 -4.53
CA VAL A 252 38.80 -9.02 -3.83
C VAL A 252 38.56 -9.85 -2.58
N LYS A 253 39.30 -10.95 -2.43
CA LYS A 253 39.30 -11.81 -1.24
C LYS A 253 39.54 -10.98 0.01
N ALA A 254 38.50 -10.71 0.79
CA ALA A 254 38.64 -10.28 2.17
C ALA A 254 39.01 -11.52 3.01
N THR A 255 40.32 -11.72 3.21
CA THR A 255 40.82 -12.63 4.24
C THR A 255 40.66 -11.94 5.59
N THR A 256 39.59 -12.26 6.31
CA THR A 256 39.37 -11.74 7.68
C THR A 256 40.28 -12.48 8.66
N GLN A 257 41.44 -11.91 8.96
CA GLN A 257 42.18 -12.23 10.18
C GLN A 257 41.49 -11.49 11.33
N VAL A 258 40.88 -12.24 12.25
CA VAL A 258 40.33 -11.71 13.49
C VAL A 258 41.49 -11.43 14.45
N SER A 259 41.96 -10.20 14.49
CA SER A 259 42.73 -9.67 15.61
C SER A 259 41.79 -8.87 16.52
N LYS A 260 41.63 -9.34 17.76
CA LYS A 260 41.07 -8.54 18.85
C LYS A 260 41.89 -7.27 19.02
N ALA A 261 41.24 -6.12 18.89
CA ALA A 261 41.68 -4.89 19.53
C ALA A 261 40.43 -4.18 20.06
N GLY A 262 40.29 -4.15 21.39
CA GLY A 262 39.43 -3.18 22.05
C GLY A 262 40.07 -1.80 21.92
N GLY A 263 39.25 -0.79 21.69
CA GLY A 263 39.64 0.61 21.61
C GLY A 263 38.42 1.46 21.32
N SER A 264 37.88 2.09 22.35
CA SER A 264 36.86 3.12 22.27
C SER A 264 37.51 4.41 21.76
N ASP A 265 37.40 4.69 20.47
CA ASP A 265 37.86 5.96 19.92
C ASP A 265 36.66 6.86 19.63
N SER A 266 36.49 7.86 20.50
CA SER A 266 35.71 9.06 20.27
C SER A 266 36.24 9.82 19.06
N TYR A 267 35.40 10.03 18.05
CA TYR A 267 35.74 10.87 16.90
C TYR A 267 35.82 12.34 17.33
N GLU A 268 37.04 12.83 17.54
CA GLU A 268 37.32 14.27 17.67
C GLU A 268 37.33 14.93 16.28
N MET A 269 36.40 15.85 16.06
CA MET A 269 36.19 16.51 14.76
C MET A 269 37.15 17.71 14.62
N SER A 270 37.86 17.79 13.48
CA SER A 270 38.84 18.84 13.17
C SER A 270 38.28 20.28 13.36
N PRO A 271 39.05 21.23 13.95
CA PRO A 271 38.63 22.63 14.16
C PRO A 271 38.16 23.36 12.89
N SER A 272 38.69 22.98 11.73
CA SER A 272 38.28 23.55 10.43
C SER A 272 36.84 23.18 10.03
N SER A 273 36.37 22.02 10.48
CA SER A 273 35.01 21.52 10.24
C SER A 273 33.98 22.25 11.10
N TYR A 274 34.35 22.71 12.30
CA TYR A 274 33.47 23.51 13.17
C TYR A 274 33.18 24.89 12.58
N VAL A 275 34.22 25.57 12.10
CA VAL A 275 34.10 26.92 11.54
C VAL A 275 33.22 26.90 10.29
N THR A 276 33.42 25.92 9.41
CA THR A 276 32.61 25.77 8.19
C THR A 276 31.15 25.49 8.53
N MET A 277 30.86 24.58 9.47
CA MET A 277 29.48 24.27 9.85
C MET A 277 28.76 25.47 10.50
N ILE A 278 29.45 26.23 11.36
CA ILE A 278 28.90 27.43 12.00
C ILE A 278 28.61 28.52 10.97
N VAL A 279 29.51 28.74 10.01
CA VAL A 279 29.30 29.72 8.92
C VAL A 279 28.08 29.36 8.08
N PHE A 280 27.87 28.08 7.75
CA PHE A 280 26.68 27.64 7.03
C PHE A 280 25.39 27.82 7.84
N LEU A 281 25.40 27.50 9.12
CA LEU A 281 24.21 27.71 9.97
C LEU A 281 23.87 29.19 10.14
N VAL A 282 24.86 30.05 10.38
CA VAL A 282 24.63 31.50 10.51
C VAL A 282 24.10 32.09 9.20
N ALA A 283 24.67 31.71 8.06
CA ALA A 283 24.19 32.15 6.75
C ALA A 283 22.74 31.69 6.48
N PHE A 284 22.40 30.46 6.85
CA PHE A 284 21.07 29.89 6.69
C PHE A 284 20.02 30.64 7.55
N PHE A 285 20.31 30.86 8.83
CA PHE A 285 19.41 31.59 9.72
C PHE A 285 19.28 33.07 9.34
N CYS A 286 20.36 33.73 8.92
CA CYS A 286 20.28 35.09 8.37
C CYS A 286 19.41 35.15 7.11
N GLY A 287 19.53 34.16 6.22
CA GLY A 287 18.69 34.04 5.03
C GLY A 287 17.20 33.93 5.36
N ILE A 288 16.84 33.11 6.36
CA ILE A 288 15.45 32.97 6.82
C ILE A 288 14.89 34.28 7.39
N VAL A 289 15.68 35.02 8.18
CA VAL A 289 15.25 36.29 8.78
C VAL A 289 15.04 37.37 7.73
N VAL A 290 15.91 37.45 6.72
CA VAL A 290 15.76 38.40 5.61
C VAL A 290 14.53 38.04 4.78
N PHE A 291 14.33 36.75 4.49
CA PHE A 291 13.20 36.30 3.68
C PHE A 291 11.86 36.50 4.39
N SER A 292 11.77 36.22 5.69
CA SER A 292 10.56 36.46 6.48
C SER A 292 10.24 37.96 6.58
N SER A 293 11.26 38.82 6.74
CA SER A 293 11.09 40.28 6.76
C SER A 293 10.55 40.82 5.44
N ILE A 294 11.03 40.30 4.30
CA ILE A 294 10.52 40.65 2.96
C ILE A 294 9.06 40.23 2.78
N LEU A 295 8.68 39.05 3.27
CA LEU A 295 7.29 38.57 3.21
C LEU A 295 6.35 39.42 4.06
N VAL A 296 6.77 39.77 5.28
CA VAL A 296 6.01 40.67 6.17
C VAL A 296 5.86 42.05 5.53
N PHE A 297 6.92 42.60 4.93
CA PHE A 297 6.86 43.88 4.22
C PHE A 297 5.93 43.82 2.99
N LYS A 298 5.98 42.75 2.20
CA LYS A 298 5.03 42.53 1.10
C LYS A 298 3.58 42.45 1.59
N GLN A 299 3.33 41.79 2.71
CA GLN A 299 2.00 41.73 3.34
C GLN A 299 1.55 43.11 3.86
N TYR A 300 2.47 43.88 4.46
CA TYR A 300 2.21 45.24 4.95
C TYR A 300 1.84 46.20 3.82
N VAL A 301 2.59 46.18 2.71
CA VAL A 301 2.31 47.00 1.51
C VAL A 301 0.97 46.59 0.88
N ARG A 302 0.68 45.28 0.80
CA ARG A 302 -0.64 44.78 0.32
C ARG A 302 -1.82 45.26 1.17
N ARG A 303 -1.63 45.43 2.49
CA ARG A 303 -2.70 45.90 3.39
C ARG A 303 -2.93 47.42 3.37
N ARG A 304 -1.95 48.22 2.92
CA ARG A 304 -2.08 49.70 2.90
C ARG A 304 -2.28 50.33 1.52
N GLY A 305 -2.14 49.60 0.42
CA GLY A 305 -2.34 50.13 -0.93
C GLY A 305 -3.56 49.55 -1.64
N TYR A 306 -4.75 50.15 -1.43
CA TYR A 306 -5.83 50.38 -2.42
C TYR A 306 -7.12 50.83 -1.68
N ARG A 307 -7.17 52.09 -1.21
CA ARG A 307 -8.45 52.80 -1.07
C ARG A 307 -8.69 53.58 -2.36
N LYS A 308 -9.40 52.96 -3.30
CA LYS A 308 -10.09 53.70 -4.37
C LYS A 308 -11.20 54.49 -3.69
N ILE A 309 -11.10 55.81 -3.70
CA ILE A 309 -12.22 56.70 -3.38
C ILE A 309 -13.18 56.57 -4.56
N ASP A 310 -14.28 55.85 -4.36
CA ASP A 310 -15.34 55.77 -5.37
C ASP A 310 -16.25 56.99 -5.25
N ARG A 311 -16.47 57.64 -6.39
CA ARG A 311 -17.10 58.96 -6.51
C ARG A 311 -18.60 58.78 -6.70
N LYS A 312 -19.28 58.10 -5.78
CA LYS A 312 -20.75 57.93 -5.79
C LYS A 312 -21.29 57.70 -4.38
N ASP A 313 -21.26 58.72 -3.53
CA ASP A 313 -22.14 58.84 -2.37
C ASP A 313 -22.26 60.32 -2.01
N LYS A 314 -22.98 61.06 -2.86
CA LYS A 314 -23.53 62.38 -2.57
C LYS A 314 -25.01 62.36 -2.91
N VAL A 315 -25.83 61.69 -2.11
CA VAL A 315 -27.23 62.09 -1.86
C VAL A 315 -27.60 61.50 -0.49
N LEU A 316 -28.41 62.23 0.28
CA LEU A 316 -29.06 61.88 1.55
C LEU A 316 -28.34 62.33 2.83
N PHE A 317 -28.21 63.66 2.98
CA PHE A 317 -28.60 64.31 4.23
C PHE A 317 -29.46 65.53 3.91
N GLY A 318 -30.78 65.34 3.98
CA GLY A 318 -31.77 66.39 4.01
C GLY A 318 -32.57 66.25 5.30
N ASN A 319 -32.40 67.23 6.20
CA ASN A 319 -33.27 67.68 7.30
C ASN A 319 -34.38 66.75 7.80
N LYS A 320 -34.40 66.52 9.13
CA LYS A 320 -35.32 67.23 10.06
C LYS A 320 -35.16 66.73 11.50
N HIS A 321 -35.12 67.70 12.41
CA HIS A 321 -35.41 67.71 13.86
C HIS A 321 -34.67 66.73 14.77
#